data_AF-A0A377ZPE5-F1
#
_entry.id   AF-A0A377ZPE5-F1
#
_cell.length_a   1.000
_cell.length_b   1.000
_cell.length_c   1.000
_cell.angle_alpha   90.00
_cell.angle_beta   90.00
_cell.angle_gamma   90.00
#
_symmetry.space_group_name_H-M   'P 1'
#
loop_
_entity.id
_entity.type
_entity.pdbx_description
1 polymer ?
#
loop_
_entity_poly.entity_id
_entity_poly.type
_entity_poly.pdbx_seq_one_letter_code
_entity_poly.pdbx_strand_id
1 'polypeptide(L)'
;MLGDLATHPLFLVETMAPQLKITRLMCARQSFVKSRAPLEDNAHVLMEYDNGAIGSLWSSAVNCGSMHGQKVRIIGEKASLEWWDEQPNQLRYEIQGEPVRILERGMDYLDPLARQDDRIGGGHPEGLFEAWSNLYRRFAIAMDAADSRDEALLADFWYPDARAGAFGVRWVENCVRSADNGACWVDFR
;
A
#
# COMPACT_ATOMS: atom_id res chain seq x y z
N MET A 1 1.15 -5.46 14.86
CA MET A 1 1.27 -4.33 13.91
C MET A 1 1.40 -4.75 12.46
N LEU A 2 2.06 -5.87 12.16
CA LEU A 2 2.25 -6.37 10.80
C LEU A 2 0.92 -6.56 10.06
N GLY A 3 -0.06 -7.21 10.68
CA GLY A 3 -1.39 -7.39 10.05
C GLY A 3 -2.29 -6.16 10.12
N ASP A 4 -2.06 -5.28 11.08
CA ASP A 4 -2.93 -4.14 11.41
C ASP A 4 -2.62 -2.90 10.58
N LEU A 5 -1.34 -2.54 10.45
CA LEU A 5 -0.90 -1.35 9.71
C LEU A 5 -0.11 -1.67 8.45
N ALA A 6 0.78 -2.67 8.47
CA ALA A 6 1.74 -2.87 7.37
C ALA A 6 1.10 -3.37 6.07
N THR A 7 -0.02 -4.08 6.17
CA THR A 7 -0.79 -4.57 5.03
C THR A 7 -1.40 -3.44 4.20
N HIS A 8 -1.62 -2.25 4.78
CA HIS A 8 -2.13 -1.09 4.07
C HIS A 8 -1.13 -0.53 3.03
N PRO A 9 0.09 -0.07 3.39
CA PRO A 9 1.07 0.37 2.41
C PRO A 9 1.56 -0.77 1.51
N LEU A 10 1.55 -2.02 1.96
CA LEU A 10 1.78 -3.18 1.09
C LEU A 10 0.75 -3.23 -0.05
N PHE A 11 -0.54 -3.13 0.27
CA PHE A 11 -1.60 -3.12 -0.74
C PHE A 11 -1.52 -1.90 -1.67
N LEU A 12 -1.10 -0.73 -1.16
CA LEU A 12 -0.85 0.44 -1.99
C LEU A 12 0.28 0.20 -2.99
N VAL A 13 1.39 -0.43 -2.59
CA VAL A 13 2.49 -0.77 -3.51
C VAL A 13 2.03 -1.77 -4.57
N GLU A 14 1.29 -2.81 -4.19
CA GLU A 14 0.69 -3.77 -5.14
C GLU A 14 -0.24 -3.08 -6.15
N THR A 15 -0.92 -2.01 -5.73
CA THR A 15 -1.78 -1.21 -6.61
C THR A 15 -0.96 -0.31 -7.55
N MET A 16 0.10 0.31 -7.04
CA MET A 16 0.94 1.23 -7.81
C MET A 16 1.89 0.53 -8.78
N ALA A 17 2.33 -0.69 -8.44
CA ALA A 17 3.29 -1.47 -9.21
C ALA A 17 2.93 -2.97 -9.20
N PRO A 18 1.77 -3.37 -9.78
CA PRO A 18 1.22 -4.74 -9.72
C PRO A 18 2.11 -5.81 -10.38
N GLN A 19 3.12 -5.40 -11.14
CA GLN A 19 4.09 -6.29 -11.77
C GLN A 19 5.21 -6.74 -10.84
N LEU A 20 5.42 -6.05 -9.70
CA LEU A 20 6.48 -6.41 -8.75
C LEU A 20 6.07 -7.65 -7.95
N LYS A 21 6.89 -8.69 -7.96
CA LYS A 21 6.61 -9.92 -7.19
C LYS A 21 7.68 -10.17 -6.16
N ILE A 22 7.29 -10.24 -4.89
CA ILE A 22 8.19 -10.57 -3.79
C ILE A 22 8.71 -11.99 -4.01
N THR A 23 10.03 -12.17 -4.01
CA THR A 23 10.68 -13.48 -4.13
C THR A 23 11.07 -14.05 -2.78
N ARG A 24 11.55 -13.19 -1.88
CA ARG A 24 11.86 -13.52 -0.48
C ARG A 24 11.82 -12.28 0.39
N LEU A 25 11.65 -12.48 1.69
CA LEU A 25 11.67 -11.40 2.67
C LEU A 25 12.37 -11.81 3.96
N MET A 26 12.80 -10.83 4.72
CA MET A 26 13.19 -10.98 6.12
C MET A 26 12.49 -9.91 6.96
N CYS A 27 12.20 -10.26 8.20
CA CYS A 27 11.48 -9.44 9.15
C CYS A 27 12.12 -9.56 10.53
N ALA A 28 12.37 -8.41 11.15
CA ALA A 28 12.74 -8.29 12.55
C ALA A 28 11.64 -7.52 13.29
N ARG A 29 11.03 -8.15 14.30
CA ARG A 29 9.93 -7.57 15.08
C ARG A 29 10.29 -7.43 16.55
N GLN A 30 9.66 -6.46 17.23
CA GLN A 30 9.86 -6.19 18.64
C GLN A 30 8.52 -5.97 19.33
N SER A 31 8.45 -6.41 20.59
CA SER A 31 7.45 -5.96 21.56
C SER A 31 8.17 -5.03 22.55
N PHE A 32 8.16 -3.73 22.26
CA PHE A 32 8.70 -2.71 23.15
C PHE A 32 7.86 -2.60 24.42
N VAL A 33 6.53 -2.56 24.30
CA VAL A 33 5.63 -2.77 25.44
C VAL A 33 5.58 -4.26 25.74
N LYS A 34 6.32 -4.67 26.78
CA LYS A 34 6.63 -6.09 27.05
C LYS A 34 5.41 -6.98 27.23
N SER A 35 4.30 -6.46 27.75
CA SER A 35 3.06 -7.21 27.95
C SER A 35 2.36 -7.62 26.65
N ARG A 36 2.77 -7.10 25.49
CA ARG A 36 2.21 -7.45 24.18
C ARG A 36 2.81 -8.72 23.59
N ALA A 37 3.98 -9.16 24.07
CA ALA A 37 4.65 -10.34 23.53
C ALA A 37 3.72 -11.58 23.55
N PRO A 38 3.70 -12.39 22.47
CA PRO A 38 4.59 -12.35 21.30
C PRO A 38 4.15 -11.41 20.17
N LEU A 39 3.04 -10.67 20.32
CA LEU A 39 2.60 -9.72 19.31
C LEU A 39 3.53 -8.51 19.28
N GLU A 40 3.95 -8.14 18.08
CA GLU A 40 4.84 -7.00 17.87
C GLU A 40 4.11 -5.66 17.86
N ASP A 41 4.76 -4.65 18.42
CA ASP A 41 4.38 -3.23 18.31
C ASP A 41 5.34 -2.42 17.43
N ASN A 42 6.40 -3.05 16.92
CA ASN A 42 7.30 -2.53 15.90
C ASN A 42 7.87 -3.66 15.04
N ALA A 43 8.04 -3.43 13.74
CA ALA A 43 8.71 -4.37 12.84
C ALA A 43 9.39 -3.66 11.68
N HIS A 44 10.56 -4.17 11.28
CA HIS A 44 11.25 -3.84 10.03
C HIS A 44 11.22 -5.05 9.11
N VAL A 45 10.92 -4.83 7.85
CA VAL A 45 10.87 -5.86 6.80
C VAL A 45 11.71 -5.41 5.62
N LEU A 46 12.53 -6.31 5.10
CA LEU A 46 13.26 -6.15 3.85
C LEU A 46 12.79 -7.22 2.87
N MET A 47 12.54 -6.82 1.63
CA MET A 47 11.96 -7.66 0.58
C MET A 47 12.80 -7.56 -0.68
N GLU A 48 13.00 -8.70 -1.36
CA GLU A 48 13.57 -8.75 -2.70
C GLU A 48 12.45 -9.03 -3.71
N TYR A 49 12.48 -8.34 -4.84
CA TYR A 49 11.54 -8.54 -5.94
C TYR A 49 12.17 -9.30 -7.10
N ASP A 50 11.34 -9.86 -7.97
CA ASP A 50 11.71 -10.70 -9.12
C ASP A 50 12.50 -9.99 -10.22
N ASN A 51 12.58 -8.66 -10.18
CA ASN A 51 13.35 -7.84 -11.11
C ASN A 51 14.62 -7.22 -10.48
N GLY A 52 15.00 -7.63 -9.28
CA GLY A 52 16.16 -7.09 -8.56
C GLY A 52 15.88 -5.80 -7.78
N ALA A 53 14.65 -5.28 -7.79
CA ALA A 53 14.25 -4.20 -6.89
C ALA A 53 14.25 -4.67 -5.43
N ILE A 54 14.43 -3.73 -4.51
CA ILE A 54 14.42 -3.95 -3.06
C ILE A 54 13.29 -3.13 -2.45
N GLY A 55 12.50 -3.78 -1.60
CA GLY A 55 11.48 -3.13 -0.79
C GLY A 55 11.90 -3.08 0.67
N SER A 56 11.68 -1.95 1.33
CA SER A 56 11.75 -1.86 2.79
C SER A 56 10.40 -1.41 3.34
N LEU A 57 10.02 -1.98 4.47
CA LEU A 57 8.80 -1.61 5.17
C LEU A 57 9.10 -1.48 6.66
N TRP A 58 8.59 -0.40 7.24
CA TRP A 58 8.58 -0.19 8.69
C TRP A 58 7.15 -0.07 9.17
N SER A 59 6.80 -0.83 10.19
CA SER A 59 5.49 -0.81 10.84
C SER A 59 5.67 -0.57 12.33
N SER A 60 4.96 0.40 12.91
CA SER A 60 5.12 0.76 14.32
C SER A 60 3.86 1.36 14.94
N ALA A 61 3.52 0.91 16.16
CA ALA A 61 2.54 1.54 17.05
C ALA A 61 3.21 2.37 18.14
N VAL A 62 4.54 2.47 18.08
CA VAL A 62 5.38 3.12 19.10
C VAL A 62 6.28 4.19 18.49
N ASN A 63 5.91 4.68 17.30
CA ASN A 63 6.52 5.85 16.66
C ASN A 63 6.05 7.13 17.36
N CYS A 64 6.63 7.41 18.54
CA CYS A 64 6.22 8.51 19.41
C CYS A 64 6.24 9.87 18.67
N GLY A 65 5.11 10.57 18.69
CA GLY A 65 4.92 11.87 18.03
C GLY A 65 4.35 11.77 16.61
N SER A 66 4.22 10.58 16.02
CA SER A 66 3.51 10.39 14.76
C SER A 66 2.00 10.30 14.98
N MET A 67 1.23 11.05 14.19
CA MET A 67 -0.23 10.97 14.20
C MET A 67 -0.72 9.73 13.46
N HIS A 68 -0.13 9.43 12.29
CA HIS A 68 -0.32 8.16 11.59
C HIS A 68 0.93 7.73 10.81
N GLY A 69 1.38 8.54 9.86
CA GLY A 69 2.65 8.37 9.16
C GLY A 69 2.68 7.28 8.07
N GLN A 70 1.55 6.92 7.46
CA GLN A 70 1.55 5.95 6.36
C GLN A 70 2.06 6.61 5.08
N LYS A 71 3.26 6.20 4.64
CA LYS A 71 3.89 6.70 3.42
C LYS A 71 4.29 5.56 2.50
N VAL A 72 4.18 5.80 1.20
CA VAL A 72 4.69 4.91 0.15
C VAL A 72 5.58 5.73 -0.77
N ARG A 73 6.79 5.23 -1.03
CA ARG A 73 7.73 5.83 -1.97
C ARG A 73 8.22 4.78 -2.96
N ILE A 74 8.06 5.05 -4.26
CA ILE A 74 8.57 4.23 -5.35
C ILE A 74 9.71 4.99 -6.01
N ILE A 75 10.89 4.37 -6.08
CA ILE A 75 12.10 4.96 -6.62
C ILE A 75 12.47 4.20 -7.89
N GLY A 76 12.34 4.87 -9.04
CA GLY A 76 12.79 4.36 -10.32
C GLY A 76 14.12 4.98 -10.76
N GLU A 77 14.62 4.53 -11.90
CA GLU A 77 15.90 5.02 -12.46
C GLU A 77 15.86 6.51 -12.89
N LYS A 78 14.67 7.05 -13.19
CA LYS A 78 14.46 8.43 -13.71
C LYS A 78 13.90 9.39 -12.68
N ALA A 79 13.02 8.89 -11.82
CA ALA A 79 12.22 9.71 -10.92
C ALA A 79 11.73 8.88 -9.73
N SER A 80 11.29 9.57 -8.68
CA SER A 80 10.56 8.98 -7.57
C SER A 80 9.14 9.53 -7.47
N LEU A 81 8.23 8.69 -6.96
CA LEU A 81 6.89 9.09 -6.53
C LEU A 81 6.77 8.84 -5.03
N GLU A 82 6.14 9.77 -4.31
CA GLU A 82 5.86 9.61 -2.87
C GLU A 82 4.46 10.12 -2.53
N TRP A 83 3.71 9.29 -1.80
CA TRP A 83 2.39 9.61 -1.28
C TRP A 83 2.36 9.42 0.23
N TRP A 84 1.63 10.30 0.93
CA TRP A 84 1.48 10.28 2.38
C TRP A 84 0.00 10.45 2.72
N ASP A 85 -0.54 9.54 3.54
CA ASP A 85 -1.96 9.50 3.87
C ASP A 85 -2.48 10.73 4.63
N GLU A 86 -1.64 11.38 5.46
CA GLU A 86 -2.01 12.62 6.16
C GLU A 86 -2.03 13.84 5.21
N GLN A 87 -1.51 13.68 3.99
CA GLN A 87 -1.61 14.65 2.89
C GLN A 87 -2.17 13.97 1.63
N PRO A 88 -3.40 13.40 1.71
CA PRO A 88 -3.86 12.42 0.73
C PRO A 88 -4.15 13.03 -0.64
N ASN A 89 -4.33 14.35 -0.70
CA ASN A 89 -4.63 15.10 -1.92
C ASN A 89 -3.37 15.47 -2.72
N GLN A 90 -2.17 15.21 -2.18
CA GLN A 90 -0.89 15.52 -2.82
C GLN A 90 -0.12 14.24 -3.17
N LEU A 91 0.47 14.22 -4.37
CA LEU A 91 1.44 13.22 -4.79
C LEU A 91 2.73 13.94 -5.20
N ARG A 92 3.86 13.57 -4.60
CA ARG A 92 5.16 14.14 -4.94
C ARG A 92 5.74 13.42 -6.14
N TYR A 93 6.21 14.16 -7.13
CA TYR A 93 6.90 13.64 -8.31
C TYR A 93 8.27 14.31 -8.48
N GLU A 94 9.31 13.52 -8.31
CA GLU A 94 10.69 13.98 -8.14
C GLU A 94 11.56 13.41 -9.27
N ILE A 95 11.64 14.13 -10.39
CA ILE A 95 12.47 13.75 -11.55
C ILE A 95 13.92 14.12 -11.25
N GLN A 96 14.84 13.18 -11.49
CA GLN A 96 16.26 13.40 -11.28
C GLN A 96 16.77 14.56 -12.15
N GLY A 97 17.33 15.60 -11.51
CA GLY A 97 17.86 16.78 -12.18
C GLY A 97 16.85 17.90 -12.44
N GLU A 98 15.59 17.76 -11.99
CA GLU A 98 14.56 18.77 -12.13
C GLU A 98 14.01 19.24 -10.76
N PRO A 99 13.32 20.39 -10.70
CA PRO A 99 12.55 20.77 -9.53
C PRO A 99 11.48 19.73 -9.18
N VAL A 100 11.26 19.53 -7.87
CA VAL A 100 10.17 18.69 -7.36
C VAL A 100 8.82 19.24 -7.82
N ARG A 101 7.93 18.35 -8.27
CA ARG A 101 6.56 18.67 -8.63
C ARG A 101 5.62 18.10 -7.58
N ILE A 102 4.59 18.87 -7.22
CA ILE A 102 3.48 18.41 -6.39
C ILE A 102 2.26 18.30 -7.29
N LEU A 103 1.74 17.08 -7.42
CA LEU A 103 0.52 16.79 -8.15
C LEU A 103 -0.64 16.88 -7.16
N GLU A 104 -1.63 17.70 -7.47
CA GLU A 104 -2.80 17.98 -6.66
C GLU A 104 -4.01 17.22 -7.21
N ARG A 105 -4.79 16.57 -6.33
CA ARG A 105 -6.04 15.89 -6.67
C ARG A 105 -6.98 16.81 -7.46
N GLY A 106 -7.66 16.26 -8.47
CA GLY A 106 -8.68 16.96 -9.24
C GLY A 106 -8.15 17.91 -10.32
N MET A 107 -6.85 17.92 -10.58
CA MET A 107 -6.24 18.76 -11.61
C MET A 107 -6.21 18.10 -12.98
N ASP A 108 -6.40 18.88 -14.06
CA ASP A 108 -6.57 18.38 -15.43
C ASP A 108 -5.36 17.67 -16.04
N TYR A 109 -4.16 17.86 -15.47
CA TYR A 109 -2.96 17.15 -15.91
C TYR A 109 -2.89 15.71 -15.40
N LEU A 110 -3.80 15.29 -14.53
CA LEU A 110 -3.88 13.92 -14.04
C LEU A 110 -4.50 12.98 -15.07
N ASP A 111 -4.12 11.71 -15.01
CA ASP A 111 -4.75 10.65 -15.78
C ASP A 111 -6.27 10.63 -15.55
N PRO A 112 -7.11 10.42 -16.59
CA PRO A 112 -8.56 10.34 -16.43
C PRO A 112 -9.02 9.35 -15.36
N LEU A 113 -8.33 8.22 -15.18
CA LEU A 113 -8.66 7.22 -14.15
C LEU A 113 -8.46 7.74 -12.73
N ALA A 114 -7.56 8.71 -12.54
CA ALA A 114 -7.33 9.35 -11.23
C ALA A 114 -8.39 10.42 -10.91
N ARG A 115 -9.13 10.91 -11.91
CA ARG A 115 -10.17 11.95 -11.77
C ARG A 115 -11.60 11.40 -11.74
N GLN A 116 -11.80 10.15 -12.16
CA GLN A 116 -13.14 9.54 -12.26
C GLN A 116 -13.89 9.45 -10.91
N ASP A 117 -13.15 9.50 -9.81
CA ASP A 117 -13.64 9.32 -8.45
C ASP A 117 -13.73 10.66 -7.68
N ASP A 118 -13.41 11.78 -8.32
CA ASP A 118 -13.51 13.12 -7.71
C ASP A 118 -14.97 13.45 -7.41
N ARG A 119 -15.23 13.91 -6.17
CA ARG A 119 -16.57 14.31 -5.70
C ARG A 119 -16.70 15.82 -5.57
N ILE A 120 -15.57 16.53 -5.53
CA ILE A 120 -15.50 17.98 -5.58
C ILE A 120 -14.24 18.45 -6.35
N GLY A 121 -14.32 19.63 -6.96
CA GLY A 121 -13.22 20.20 -7.75
C GLY A 121 -11.93 20.40 -6.94
N GLY A 122 -10.79 20.35 -7.64
CA GLY A 122 -9.46 20.52 -7.07
C GLY A 122 -9.33 21.78 -6.19
N GLY A 123 -8.53 21.67 -5.13
CA GLY A 123 -8.38 22.70 -4.09
C GLY A 123 -9.33 22.54 -2.90
N HIS A 124 -10.47 21.86 -3.05
CA HIS A 124 -11.29 21.45 -1.91
C HIS A 124 -10.77 20.10 -1.40
N PRO A 125 -10.34 19.99 -0.12
CA PRO A 125 -9.75 18.77 0.38
C PRO A 125 -10.80 17.66 0.47
N GLU A 126 -10.49 16.52 -0.14
CA GLU A 126 -11.16 15.25 0.17
C GLU A 126 -10.31 14.48 1.18
N GLY A 127 -10.89 13.46 1.82
CA GLY A 127 -10.21 12.69 2.84
C GLY A 127 -10.57 11.21 2.82
N LEU A 128 -10.37 10.58 3.97
CA LEU A 128 -10.55 9.14 4.11
C LEU A 128 -12.00 8.71 3.83
N PHE A 129 -13.00 9.53 4.16
CA PHE A 129 -14.41 9.21 3.89
C PHE A 129 -14.71 9.08 2.39
N GLU A 130 -14.16 9.96 1.55
CA GLU A 130 -14.30 9.87 0.10
C GLU A 130 -13.60 8.63 -0.44
N ALA A 131 -12.38 8.34 0.03
CA ALA A 131 -11.63 7.15 -0.35
C ALA A 131 -12.39 5.85 -0.03
N TRP A 132 -12.97 5.74 1.18
CA TRP A 132 -13.81 4.61 1.57
C TRP A 132 -15.11 4.55 0.76
N SER A 133 -15.72 5.69 0.46
CA SER A 133 -16.90 5.74 -0.41
C SER A 133 -16.60 5.25 -1.83
N ASN A 134 -15.42 5.58 -2.37
CA ASN A 134 -14.95 5.11 -3.66
C ASN A 134 -14.69 3.59 -3.63
N LEU A 135 -14.13 3.09 -2.54
CA LEU A 135 -13.92 1.66 -2.35
C LEU A 135 -15.24 0.87 -2.30
N TYR A 136 -16.21 1.34 -1.51
CA TYR A 136 -17.54 0.72 -1.43
C TYR A 136 -18.29 0.78 -2.75
N ARG A 137 -18.15 1.86 -3.52
CA ARG A 137 -18.68 1.95 -4.88
C ARG A 137 -18.11 0.86 -5.77
N ARG A 138 -16.80 0.59 -5.70
CA ARG A 138 -16.16 -0.49 -6.46
C ARG A 138 -16.66 -1.86 -6.03
N PHE A 139 -16.82 -2.11 -4.72
CA PHE A 139 -17.42 -3.36 -4.25
C PHE A 139 -18.85 -3.57 -4.78
N ALA A 140 -19.68 -2.54 -4.75
CA ALA A 140 -21.04 -2.62 -5.28
C ALA A 140 -21.07 -2.96 -6.77
N ILE A 141 -20.20 -2.36 -7.58
CA ILE A 141 -20.06 -2.67 -9.00
C ILE A 141 -19.62 -4.12 -9.22
N ALA A 142 -18.63 -4.60 -8.45
CA ALA A 142 -18.17 -5.98 -8.56
C ALA A 142 -19.26 -7.00 -8.16
N MET A 143 -20.07 -6.70 -7.14
CA MET A 143 -21.19 -7.53 -6.71
C MET A 143 -22.29 -7.60 -7.79
N ASP A 144 -22.69 -6.46 -8.34
CA ASP A 144 -23.70 -6.37 -9.40
C ASP A 144 -23.27 -7.13 -10.67
N ALA A 145 -21.99 -6.99 -11.05
CA ALA A 145 -21.41 -7.73 -12.16
C ALA A 145 -21.36 -9.25 -11.91
N ALA A 146 -21.09 -9.68 -10.68
CA ALA A 146 -21.13 -11.09 -10.31
C ALA A 146 -22.57 -11.66 -10.36
N ASP A 147 -23.55 -10.92 -9.84
CA ASP A 147 -24.97 -11.32 -9.83
C ASP A 147 -25.53 -11.41 -11.26
N SER A 148 -25.13 -10.49 -12.14
CA SER A 148 -25.52 -10.46 -13.56
C SER A 148 -24.67 -11.35 -14.47
N ARG A 149 -23.61 -11.96 -13.95
CA ARG A 149 -22.63 -12.79 -14.69
C ARG A 149 -21.90 -12.03 -15.80
N ASP A 150 -21.61 -10.75 -15.58
CA ASP A 150 -20.76 -9.94 -16.46
C ASP A 150 -19.28 -10.26 -16.23
N GLU A 151 -18.84 -11.38 -16.79
CA GLU A 151 -17.44 -11.84 -16.71
C GLU A 151 -16.48 -10.87 -17.42
N ALA A 152 -16.95 -10.13 -18.42
CA ALA A 152 -16.12 -9.18 -19.16
C ALA A 152 -15.74 -7.99 -18.29
N LEU A 153 -16.68 -7.42 -17.52
CA LEU A 153 -16.37 -6.37 -16.55
C LEU A 153 -15.44 -6.89 -15.45
N LEU A 154 -15.75 -8.04 -14.85
CA LEU A 154 -14.99 -8.60 -13.73
C LEU A 154 -13.54 -8.95 -14.10
N ALA A 155 -13.25 -9.21 -15.38
CA ALA A 155 -11.91 -9.54 -15.85
C ALA A 155 -10.93 -8.35 -15.78
N ASP A 156 -11.42 -7.12 -15.94
CA ASP A 156 -10.59 -5.90 -16.03
C ASP A 156 -10.90 -4.88 -14.91
N PHE A 157 -11.93 -5.13 -14.09
CA PHE A 157 -12.33 -4.20 -13.04
C PHE A 157 -11.46 -4.30 -11.78
N TRP A 158 -10.75 -3.22 -11.47
CA TRP A 158 -9.90 -3.15 -10.29
C TRP A 158 -10.68 -2.86 -8.99
N TYR A 159 -10.49 -3.74 -8.00
CA TYR A 159 -10.88 -3.57 -6.59
C TYR A 159 -10.07 -4.54 -5.69
N PRO A 160 -9.93 -4.29 -4.37
CA PRO A 160 -9.33 -5.24 -3.43
C PRO A 160 -10.24 -6.46 -3.26
N ASP A 161 -9.93 -7.53 -3.99
CA ASP A 161 -10.66 -8.78 -3.93
C ASP A 161 -10.11 -9.76 -2.89
N ALA A 162 -10.66 -10.97 -2.87
CA ALA A 162 -10.21 -12.03 -1.96
C ALA A 162 -8.74 -12.44 -2.17
N ARG A 163 -8.18 -12.25 -3.38
CA ARG A 163 -6.78 -12.56 -3.68
C ARG A 163 -5.86 -11.53 -3.02
N ALA A 164 -6.23 -10.25 -3.03
CA ALA A 164 -5.53 -9.22 -2.27
C ALA A 164 -5.52 -9.52 -0.75
N GLY A 165 -6.66 -9.97 -0.21
CA GLY A 165 -6.74 -10.43 1.18
C GLY A 165 -5.83 -11.62 1.49
N ALA A 166 -5.84 -12.65 0.64
CA ALA A 166 -4.99 -13.82 0.79
C ALA A 166 -3.49 -13.48 0.68
N PHE A 167 -3.13 -12.53 -0.19
CA PHE A 167 -1.77 -12.02 -0.29
C PHE A 167 -1.31 -11.35 1.01
N GLY A 168 -2.14 -10.48 1.59
CA GLY A 168 -1.84 -9.83 2.87
C GLY A 168 -1.63 -10.83 4.01
N VAL A 169 -2.49 -11.85 4.13
CA VAL A 169 -2.34 -12.93 5.12
C VAL A 169 -1.02 -13.67 4.94
N ARG A 170 -0.70 -14.08 3.70
CA ARG A 170 0.54 -14.77 3.38
C ARG A 170 1.77 -13.91 3.69
N TRP A 171 1.71 -12.61 3.40
CA TRP A 171 2.81 -11.69 3.72
C TRP A 171 3.06 -11.62 5.22
N VAL A 172 2.01 -11.49 6.04
CA VAL A 172 2.13 -11.50 7.50
C VAL A 172 2.72 -12.83 7.99
N GLU A 173 2.25 -13.97 7.47
CA GLU A 173 2.76 -15.29 7.85
C GLU A 173 4.27 -15.42 7.57
N ASN A 174 4.72 -14.99 6.39
CA ASN A 174 6.14 -15.02 6.02
C ASN A 174 6.98 -14.10 6.94
N CYS A 175 6.47 -12.90 7.27
CA CYS A 175 7.12 -11.99 8.20
C CYS A 175 7.28 -12.62 9.60
N VAL A 176 6.21 -13.23 10.12
CA VAL A 176 6.25 -13.93 11.42
C VAL A 176 7.24 -15.10 11.37
N ARG A 177 7.20 -15.92 10.31
CA ARG A 177 8.12 -17.05 10.11
C ARG A 177 9.57 -16.59 10.10
N SER A 178 9.91 -15.49 9.42
CA SER A 178 11.25 -14.91 9.46
C SER A 178 11.61 -14.45 10.87
N ALA A 179 10.74 -13.66 11.50
CA ALA A 179 11.02 -13.04 12.79
C ALA A 179 11.26 -14.07 13.90
N ASP A 180 10.48 -15.15 13.93
CA ASP A 180 10.60 -16.22 14.91
C ASP A 180 11.85 -17.09 14.70
N ASN A 181 12.45 -17.04 13.49
CA ASN A 181 13.68 -17.75 13.13
C ASN A 181 14.91 -16.84 13.07
N GLY A 182 14.95 -15.79 13.90
CA GLY A 182 16.12 -14.91 14.02
C GLY A 182 16.28 -13.93 12.86
N ALA A 183 15.15 -13.48 12.28
CA ALA A 183 15.10 -12.57 11.13
C ALA A 183 15.85 -13.12 9.89
N CYS A 184 15.73 -14.41 9.62
CA CYS A 184 16.32 -15.03 8.43
C CYS A 184 15.54 -14.70 7.15
N TRP A 185 16.20 -14.78 6.00
CA TRP A 185 15.48 -14.73 4.72
C TRP A 185 14.57 -15.96 4.57
N VAL A 186 13.31 -15.71 4.21
CA VAL A 186 12.34 -16.75 3.87
C VAL A 186 11.85 -16.56 2.42
N ASP A 187 11.83 -17.65 1.65
CA ASP A 187 11.22 -17.64 0.33
C ASP A 187 9.74 -17.27 0.43
N PHE A 188 9.30 -16.35 -0.42
CA PHE A 188 7.91 -15.93 -0.52
C PHE A 188 7.17 -16.92 -1.43
N ARG A 189 6.58 -17.94 -0.82
CA ARG A 189 5.76 -18.97 -1.47
C ARG A 189 4.28 -18.70 -1.19
#